data_AF-A0A0Q3MKM0-F1
#
_entry.id   AF-A0A0Q3MKM0-F1
#
_cell.length_a   1.000
_cell.length_b   1.000
_cell.length_c   1.000
_cell.angle_alpha   90.00
_cell.angle_beta   90.00
_cell.angle_gamma   90.00
#
_symmetry.space_group_name_H-M   'P 1'
#
loop_
_entity.id
_entity.type
_entity.pdbx_description
1 polymer ?
#
loop_
_entity_poly.entity_id
_entity_poly.type
_entity_poly.pdbx_seq_one_letter_code
_entity_poly.pdbx_strand_id
1 'polypeptide(L)'
;MKRKWLTSSDTFDSIVMLITSFAQKLRPLHPEPYQVLVSDLHRRVLLEYVRPLLSGRVVCTSAKARARVAARLSDEARQLRELFTRLMEVGVLARDFPDVR
;
A
#
# COMPACT_ATOMS: atom_id res chain seq x y z
N MET A 1 5.98 -10.22 17.81
CA MET A 1 5.07 -9.83 16.71
C MET A 1 4.60 -11.08 15.95
N LYS A 2 3.71 -11.89 16.54
CA LYS A 2 3.56 -13.31 16.16
C LYS A 2 2.22 -13.59 15.46
N ARG A 3 2.29 -13.89 14.17
CA ARG A 3 1.35 -14.67 13.32
C ARG A 3 -0.04 -14.10 13.00
N LYS A 4 -0.68 -13.27 13.84
CA LYS A 4 -2.06 -12.80 13.60
C LYS A 4 -2.23 -11.89 12.37
N TRP A 5 -1.24 -11.04 12.08
CA TRP A 5 -1.32 -10.06 10.99
C TRP A 5 -1.37 -10.69 9.58
N LEU A 6 -0.83 -11.91 9.42
CA LEU A 6 -0.92 -12.66 8.15
C LEU A 6 -2.25 -13.39 7.98
N THR A 7 -3.10 -13.37 9.00
CA THR A 7 -4.42 -14.00 9.02
C THR A 7 -5.57 -12.99 9.10
N SER A 8 -5.29 -11.74 9.49
CA SER A 8 -6.28 -10.66 9.56
C SER A 8 -5.89 -9.47 8.67
N SER A 9 -6.90 -8.74 8.20
CA SER A 9 -6.70 -7.52 7.42
C SER A 9 -6.42 -6.30 8.29
N ASP A 10 -6.57 -6.37 9.62
CA ASP A 10 -6.41 -5.21 10.51
C ASP A 10 -5.05 -4.51 10.37
N THR A 11 -3.99 -5.29 10.12
CA THR A 11 -2.64 -4.74 9.91
C THR A 11 -2.52 -4.08 8.54
N PHE A 12 -3.13 -4.68 7.52
CA PHE A 12 -3.23 -4.10 6.19
C PHE A 12 -4.02 -2.78 6.23
N ASP A 13 -5.18 -2.77 6.90
CA ASP A 13 -6.04 -1.60 7.05
C ASP A 13 -5.30 -0.47 7.78
N SER A 14 -4.53 -0.80 8.81
CA SER A 14 -3.67 0.15 9.52
C SER A 14 -2.60 0.76 8.62
N ILE A 15 -1.98 -0.04 7.74
CA ILE A 15 -1.00 0.44 6.75
C ILE A 15 -1.67 1.39 5.78
N VAL A 16 -2.82 1.01 5.21
CA VAL A 16 -3.58 1.84 4.25
C VAL A 16 -4.00 3.17 4.89
N MET A 17 -4.48 3.13 6.14
CA MET A 17 -4.88 4.32 6.90
C MET A 17 -3.69 5.26 7.12
N LEU A 18 -2.53 4.72 7.55
CA LEU A 18 -1.32 5.51 7.77
C LEU A 18 -0.84 6.16 6.46
N ILE A 19 -0.76 5.40 5.37
CA ILE A 19 -0.36 5.90 4.05
C ILE A 19 -1.29 7.03 3.61
N THR A 20 -2.60 6.84 3.72
CA THR A 20 -3.60 7.84 3.31
C THR A 20 -3.48 9.11 4.16
N SER A 21 -3.30 8.97 5.49
CA SER A 21 -3.11 10.11 6.39
C SER A 21 -1.85 10.90 6.07
N PHE A 22 -0.73 10.22 5.81
CA PHE A 22 0.51 10.87 5.42
C PHE A 22 0.40 11.54 4.05
N ALA A 23 -0.21 10.87 3.07
CA ALA A 23 -0.44 11.44 1.75
C ALA A 23 -1.28 12.72 1.80
N GLN A 24 -2.32 12.76 2.65
CA GLN A 24 -3.12 13.97 2.87
C GLN A 24 -2.29 15.11 3.47
N LYS A 25 -1.45 14.83 4.48
CA LYS A 25 -0.57 15.83 5.10
C LYS A 25 0.48 16.37 4.15
N LEU A 26 0.95 15.53 3.22
CA LEU A 26 2.02 15.85 2.28
C LEU A 26 1.50 16.37 0.93
N ARG A 27 0.18 16.49 0.77
CA ARG A 27 -0.45 17.07 -0.43
C ARG A 27 0.05 18.48 -0.79
N PRO A 28 0.41 19.37 0.16
CA PRO A 28 0.95 20.69 -0.17
C PRO A 28 2.39 20.68 -0.71
N LEU A 29 3.07 19.52 -0.71
CA LEU A 29 4.44 19.41 -1.19
C LEU A 29 4.50 19.59 -2.72
N HIS A 30 5.59 20.20 -3.21
CA HIS A 30 5.82 20.34 -4.64
C HIS A 30 5.73 18.97 -5.36
N PRO A 31 5.25 18.90 -6.62
CA PRO A 31 4.99 17.63 -7.29
C PRO A 31 6.21 16.71 -7.42
N GLU A 32 7.41 17.27 -7.63
CA GLU A 32 8.65 16.49 -7.79
C GLU A 32 9.06 15.73 -6.52
N PRO A 33 9.24 16.38 -5.35
CA PRO A 33 9.53 15.67 -4.10
C PRO A 33 8.41 14.70 -3.69
N TYR A 34 7.15 15.05 -4.00
CA TYR A 34 6.00 14.18 -3.72
C TYR A 34 6.06 12.87 -4.52
N GLN A 35 6.39 12.91 -5.81
CA GLN A 35 6.49 11.70 -6.63
C GLN A 35 7.63 10.77 -6.21
N VAL A 36 8.80 11.33 -5.82
CA VAL A 36 9.92 10.54 -5.27
C VAL A 36 9.49 9.83 -3.99
N LEU A 37 8.83 10.58 -3.08
CA LEU A 37 8.35 10.04 -1.82
C LEU A 37 7.30 8.92 -2.01
N VAL A 38 6.35 9.11 -2.92
CA VAL A 38 5.33 8.09 -3.23
C VAL A 38 5.98 6.84 -3.83
N SER A 39 7.01 6.99 -4.66
CA SER A 39 7.75 5.86 -5.25
C SER A 39 8.52 5.06 -4.20
N ASP A 40 9.21 5.74 -3.28
CA ASP A 40 9.91 5.09 -2.17
C ASP A 40 8.95 4.41 -1.19
N LEU A 41 7.82 5.06 -0.92
CA LEU A 41 6.76 4.49 -0.07
C LEU A 41 6.18 3.22 -0.70
N HIS A 42 5.91 3.24 -2.01
CA HIS A 42 5.43 2.07 -2.74
C HIS A 42 6.43 0.90 -2.63
N ARG A 43 7.71 1.17 -2.87
CA ARG A 43 8.77 0.17 -2.72
C ARG A 43 8.85 -0.37 -1.29
N ARG A 44 8.75 0.50 -0.28
CA ARG A 44 8.83 0.09 1.13
C ARG A 44 7.64 -0.77 1.54
N VAL A 45 6.42 -0.41 1.13
CA VAL A 45 5.22 -1.21 1.38
C VAL A 45 5.34 -2.59 0.74
N LEU A 46 5.79 -2.67 -0.52
CA LEU A 46 6.04 -3.95 -1.17
C LEU A 46 7.08 -4.78 -0.39
N LEU A 47 8.20 -4.19 0.01
CA LEU A 47 9.24 -4.92 0.73
C LEU A 47 8.79 -5.39 2.11
N GLU A 48 8.11 -4.56 2.89
CA GLU A 48 7.69 -4.91 4.25
C GLU A 48 6.43 -5.80 4.26
N TYR A 49 5.57 -5.71 3.25
CA TYR A 49 4.35 -6.52 3.14
C TYR A 49 4.56 -7.85 2.39
N VAL A 50 5.25 -7.82 1.24
CA VAL A 50 5.43 -8.98 0.37
C VAL A 50 6.55 -9.90 0.86
N ARG A 51 7.64 -9.35 1.40
CA ARG A 51 8.77 -10.18 1.87
C ARG A 51 8.36 -11.16 2.97
N PRO A 52 7.55 -10.78 3.98
CA PRO A 52 7.06 -11.75 4.95
C PRO A 52 6.16 -12.84 4.36
N LEU A 53 5.35 -12.50 3.34
CA LEU A 53 4.52 -13.48 2.62
C LEU A 53 5.38 -14.52 1.90
N LEU A 54 6.45 -14.08 1.23
CA LEU A 54 7.38 -14.96 0.52
C LEU A 54 8.32 -15.74 1.44
N SER A 55 8.58 -15.24 2.65
CA SER A 55 9.45 -15.91 3.64
C SER A 55 8.84 -17.15 4.32
N GLY A 56 7.76 -17.73 3.77
CA GLY A 56 7.16 -18.98 4.24
C GLY A 56 6.38 -18.87 5.56
N ARG A 57 5.97 -17.66 5.98
CA ARG A 57 5.27 -17.44 7.26
C ARG A 57 3.76 -17.71 7.21
N VAL A 58 3.21 -17.96 6.02
CA VAL A 58 1.78 -18.25 5.82
C VAL A 58 1.57 -19.76 5.82
N VAL A 59 1.15 -20.30 6.97
CA VAL A 59 0.79 -21.72 7.10
C VAL A 59 -0.72 -21.86 6.90
N CYS A 60 -1.12 -22.55 5.84
CA CYS A 60 -2.52 -22.89 5.61
C CYS A 60 -2.76 -24.37 5.93
N THR A 61 -3.59 -24.63 6.93
CA THR A 61 -3.86 -26.00 7.42
C THR A 61 -4.92 -26.76 6.61
N SER A 62 -5.64 -26.09 5.69
CA SER A 62 -6.65 -26.71 4.84
C SER A 62 -6.77 -26.03 3.48
N ALA A 63 -7.35 -26.72 2.49
CA ALA A 63 -7.66 -26.14 1.19
C ALA A 63 -8.57 -24.91 1.30
N LYS A 64 -9.54 -24.94 2.22
CA LYS A 64 -10.43 -23.80 2.52
C LYS A 64 -9.66 -22.61 3.10
N ALA A 65 -8.69 -22.86 3.99
CA ALA A 65 -7.82 -21.82 4.52
C ALA A 65 -6.93 -21.22 3.42
N ARG A 66 -6.36 -22.04 2.52
CA ARG A 66 -5.60 -21.57 1.36
C ARG A 66 -6.43 -20.66 0.46
N ALA A 67 -7.65 -21.08 0.10
CA ALA A 67 -8.53 -20.29 -0.76
C ALA A 67 -8.89 -18.93 -0.14
N ARG A 68 -9.19 -18.89 1.17
CA ARG A 68 -9.45 -17.62 1.88
C ARG A 68 -8.25 -16.70 1.88
N VAL A 69 -7.06 -17.22 2.17
CA VAL A 69 -5.84 -16.41 2.19
C VAL A 69 -5.51 -15.89 0.80
N ALA A 70 -5.62 -16.71 -0.24
CA ALA A 70 -5.39 -16.30 -1.62
C ALA A 70 -6.38 -15.20 -2.06
N ALA A 71 -7.66 -15.35 -1.75
CA ALA A 71 -8.68 -14.35 -2.06
C ALA A 71 -8.39 -13.01 -1.34
N ARG A 72 -8.05 -13.06 -0.05
CA ARG A 72 -7.72 -11.88 0.74
C ARG A 72 -6.48 -11.16 0.20
N LEU A 73 -5.39 -11.89 -0.05
CA LEU A 73 -4.15 -11.32 -0.61
C LEU A 73 -4.38 -10.71 -1.98
N SER A 74 -5.25 -11.30 -2.80
CA SER A 74 -5.62 -10.75 -4.11
C SER A 74 -6.39 -9.44 -3.97
N ASP A 75 -7.31 -9.36 -3.01
CA ASP A 75 -8.07 -8.15 -2.74
C ASP A 75 -7.18 -7.03 -2.17
N GLU A 76 -6.34 -7.34 -1.19
CA GLU A 76 -5.36 -6.42 -0.61
C GLU A 76 -4.38 -5.88 -1.67
N ALA A 77 -3.91 -6.74 -2.59
CA ALA A 77 -3.07 -6.33 -3.72
C ALA A 77 -3.82 -5.38 -4.68
N ARG A 78 -5.11 -5.64 -4.94
CA ARG A 78 -5.96 -4.74 -5.74
C ARG A 78 -6.09 -3.38 -5.07
N GLN A 79 -6.38 -3.34 -3.76
CA GLN A 79 -6.53 -2.10 -3.00
C GLN A 79 -5.23 -1.29 -2.98
N LEU A 80 -4.07 -1.93 -2.78
CA LEU A 80 -2.77 -1.24 -2.85
C LEU A 80 -2.52 -0.64 -4.24
N ARG A 81 -2.81 -1.39 -5.29
CA ARG A 81 -2.65 -0.88 -6.67
C ARG A 81 -3.52 0.35 -6.90
N GLU A 82 -4.79 0.30 -6.50
CA GLU A 82 -5.71 1.44 -6.64
C GLU A 82 -5.25 2.64 -5.80
N LEU A 83 -4.80 2.41 -4.56
CA LEU A 83 -4.26 3.45 -3.69
C LEU A 83 -3.06 4.15 -4.32
N PHE A 84 -2.03 3.41 -4.73
CA PHE A 84 -0.82 4.00 -5.31
C PHE A 84 -1.09 4.64 -6.68
N THR A 85 -2.02 4.11 -7.48
CA THR A 85 -2.42 4.74 -8.75
C THR A 85 -3.01 6.13 -8.48
N ARG A 86 -3.95 6.25 -7.53
CA ARG A 86 -4.52 7.56 -7.14
C ARG A 86 -3.47 8.52 -6.58
N LEU A 87 -2.55 8.02 -5.74
CA LEU A 87 -1.48 8.84 -5.16
C LEU A 87 -0.52 9.36 -6.23
N MET A 88 -0.20 8.56 -7.25
CA MET A 88 0.63 9.00 -8.37
C MET A 88 -0.11 10.02 -9.27
N GLU A 89 -1.40 9.81 -9.55
CA GLU A 89 -2.22 10.74 -10.34
C GLU A 89 -2.31 12.13 -9.70
N VAL A 90 -2.41 12.24 -8.36
CA VAL A 90 -2.38 13.54 -7.65
C VAL A 90 -1.08 14.30 -7.92
N GLY A 91 0.05 13.59 -8.01
CA GLY A 91 1.35 14.20 -8.35
C GLY A 91 1.51 14.54 -9.83
N VAL A 92 0.68 13.99 -10.73
CA VAL A 92 0.70 14.29 -12.17
C VAL A 92 -0.25 15.45 -12.49
N LEU A 93 -1.46 15.48 -11.93
CA LEU A 93 -2.39 16.61 -12.09
C LEU A 93 -1.83 17.93 -11.55
N ALA A 94 -0.94 17.87 -10.54
CA ALA A 94 -0.24 19.04 -10.03
C ALA A 94 0.91 19.53 -10.93
N ARG A 95 1.33 18.76 -11.95
CA ARG A 95 2.26 19.22 -13.00
C ARG A 95 1.54 19.99 -14.10
N ASP A 96 0.27 19.69 -14.36
CA ASP A 96 -0.50 20.29 -15.47
C ASP A 96 -1.14 21.64 -15.12
N PHE A 97 -1.13 22.03 -13.85
CA PHE A 97 -1.48 23.38 -13.40
C PHE A 97 -0.30 23.98 -12.63
N PRO A 98 0.71 24.56 -13.31
CA PRO A 98 1.67 25.40 -12.64
C PRO A 98 0.88 26.59 -12.07
N ASP A 99 0.96 26.74 -10.75
CA ASP A 99 0.38 27.83 -9.99
C ASP A 99 0.76 29.16 -10.69
N VAL A 100 -0.23 29.80 -11.32
CA VAL A 100 -0.11 31.16 -11.84
C VAL A 100 -0.08 32.07 -10.62
N ARG A 101 1.14 32.42 -10.19
CA ARG A 101 1.41 33.56 -9.32
C ARG A 101 2.28 34.57 -10.06
#